data_AF-A0AA39NVT8-F1
#
_entry.id   AF-A0AA39NVT8-F1
#
_cell.length_a   1.000
_cell.length_b   1.000
_cell.length_c   1.000
_cell.angle_alpha   90.00
_cell.angle_beta   90.00
_cell.angle_gamma   90.00
#
_symmetry.space_group_name_H-M   'P 1'
#
loop_
_entity.id
_entity.type
_entity.pdbx_description
1 polymer ?
#
loop_
_entity_poly.entity_id
_entity_poly.type
_entity_poly.pdbx_seq_one_letter_code
_entity_poly.pdbx_strand_id
1 'polypeptide(L)'
;MTINHYSPPQTTKESLDYADLPIIDLSKSPRPDEVREAMETHGFFYVVGHGLSPIGNQRIFDIADLAFTSVSNDEKRQYEAKIQQTGSYQGYKLRKFWHIDNGVRDEVEIYSINRDTSKRQHPEAIRPYLAEIEEFARHNHLNVLHPILRLLALGLGLPEDALVNLHGYSSVGESYGEIYPHSSEDEEKTNGVWTKGHTDIGSITILYSQPVAALQMLTSSGEWKWVKHLENALVINAGDALELLSGGAYRATIHRVFRPPKDQRGYTRLGVFYFSMPDDNVKLLPLVAPKVRQLADTDAPTMEEWRKGRTAAYGNSQLKRAEGEERIEEEVIKGVVVKHYS
;
A
#
# COMPACT_ATOMS: atom_id res chain seq x y z
N MET A 1 -8.28 10.78 27.28
CA MET A 1 -8.89 9.44 27.38
C MET A 1 -7.78 8.42 27.27
N THR A 2 -7.87 7.31 27.99
CA THR A 2 -6.96 6.17 27.82
C THR A 2 -7.38 5.42 26.56
N ILE A 3 -6.43 5.14 25.66
CA ILE A 3 -6.70 4.33 24.48
C ILE A 3 -6.97 2.88 24.90
N ASN A 4 -7.87 2.18 24.20
CA ASN A 4 -7.97 0.74 24.35
C ASN A 4 -6.84 0.07 23.56
N HIS A 5 -6.30 -1.00 24.11
CA HIS A 5 -5.26 -1.78 23.46
C HIS A 5 -5.85 -2.68 22.38
N TYR A 6 -5.36 -2.56 21.14
CA TYR A 6 -5.71 -3.43 20.03
C TYR A 6 -5.04 -4.80 20.23
N SER A 7 -5.85 -5.84 20.38
CA SER A 7 -5.35 -7.21 20.52
C SER A 7 -5.49 -7.95 19.18
N PRO A 8 -4.40 -8.14 18.41
CA PRO A 8 -4.49 -8.87 17.16
C PRO A 8 -4.80 -10.36 17.41
N PRO A 9 -5.42 -11.05 16.44
CA PRO A 9 -5.60 -12.50 16.52
C PRO A 9 -4.25 -13.23 16.47
N GLN A 10 -4.25 -14.51 16.86
CA GLN A 10 -3.06 -15.35 16.73
C GLN A 10 -2.69 -15.55 15.26
N THR A 11 -1.39 -15.70 14.97
CA THR A 11 -0.90 -16.11 13.65
C THR A 11 -1.51 -17.46 13.27
N THR A 12 -1.88 -17.60 12.00
CA THR A 12 -2.44 -18.85 11.48
C THR A 12 -1.48 -20.04 11.70
N LYS A 13 -2.07 -21.20 12.01
CA LYS A 13 -1.40 -22.50 12.08
C LYS A 13 -1.57 -23.30 10.78
N GLU A 14 -2.38 -22.81 9.85
CA GLU A 14 -2.57 -23.43 8.54
C GLU A 14 -1.28 -23.33 7.72
N SER A 15 -0.99 -24.37 6.95
CA SER A 15 0.15 -24.39 6.04
C SER A 15 -0.21 -23.64 4.76
N LEU A 16 0.35 -22.43 4.61
CA LEU A 16 0.17 -21.61 3.41
C LEU A 16 1.45 -21.64 2.56
N ASP A 17 1.26 -21.46 1.25
CA ASP A 17 2.35 -21.35 0.29
C ASP A 17 2.91 -19.91 0.29
N TYR A 18 3.88 -19.68 1.18
CA TYR A 18 4.46 -18.36 1.41
C TYR A 18 5.48 -17.98 0.35
N ALA A 19 5.55 -16.68 0.03
CA ALA A 19 6.65 -16.12 -0.74
C ALA A 19 7.93 -16.14 0.11
N ASP A 20 9.03 -16.57 -0.49
CA ASP A 20 10.37 -16.46 0.10
C ASP A 20 10.90 -15.05 -0.18
N LEU A 21 10.70 -14.15 0.78
CA LEU A 21 11.06 -12.74 0.67
C LEU A 21 12.29 -12.44 1.55
N PRO A 22 13.27 -11.69 1.02
CA PRO A 22 14.44 -11.32 1.79
C PRO A 22 14.09 -10.40 2.96
N ILE A 23 14.90 -10.46 4.02
CA ILE A 23 14.79 -9.60 5.19
C ILE A 23 15.97 -8.61 5.19
N ILE A 24 15.66 -7.33 5.11
CA ILE A 24 16.62 -6.23 5.15
C ILE A 24 16.62 -5.62 6.55
N ASP A 25 17.76 -5.72 7.24
CA ASP A 25 17.92 -5.18 8.60
C ASP A 25 18.57 -3.79 8.54
N LEU A 26 17.75 -2.74 8.69
CA LEU A 26 18.23 -1.35 8.61
C LEU A 26 19.21 -0.99 9.73
N SER A 27 19.28 -1.78 10.81
CA SER A 27 20.24 -1.57 11.89
C SER A 27 21.66 -2.06 11.57
N LYS A 28 21.85 -2.77 10.45
CA LYS A 28 23.11 -3.43 10.07
C LYS A 28 23.77 -2.89 8.81
N SER A 29 23.42 -1.68 8.38
CA SER A 29 23.98 -1.05 7.17
C SER A 29 23.88 -1.97 5.93
N PRO A 30 22.64 -2.31 5.51
CA PRO A 30 22.42 -3.24 4.39
C PRO A 30 23.06 -2.73 3.10
N ARG A 31 23.39 -3.65 2.19
CA ARG A 31 24.07 -3.30 0.94
C ARG A 31 23.05 -2.91 -0.14
N PRO A 32 23.34 -1.91 -1.00
CA PRO A 32 22.46 -1.55 -2.11
C PRO A 32 22.07 -2.73 -3.02
N ASP A 33 23.00 -3.65 -3.29
CA ASP A 33 22.75 -4.82 -4.14
C ASP A 33 21.69 -5.77 -3.57
N GLU A 34 21.61 -5.92 -2.24
CA GLU A 34 20.62 -6.78 -1.59
C GLU A 34 19.20 -6.23 -1.77
N VAL A 35 19.04 -4.92 -1.61
CA VAL A 35 17.76 -4.23 -1.79
C VAL A 35 17.37 -4.21 -3.27
N ARG A 36 18.36 -4.00 -4.15
CA ARG A 36 18.18 -4.03 -5.60
C ARG A 36 17.68 -5.41 -6.04
N GLU A 37 18.36 -6.49 -5.67
CA GLU A 37 17.99 -7.86 -6.05
C GLU A 37 16.58 -8.21 -5.56
N ALA A 38 16.23 -7.84 -4.33
CA ALA A 38 14.90 -8.02 -3.78
C ALA A 38 13.81 -7.33 -4.62
N MET A 39 14.05 -6.07 -5.02
CA MET A 39 13.09 -5.28 -5.80
C MET A 39 13.04 -5.66 -7.29
N GLU A 40 14.15 -6.09 -7.89
CA GLU A 40 14.15 -6.64 -9.26
C GLU A 40 13.43 -7.99 -9.33
N THR A 41 13.60 -8.85 -8.31
CA THR A 41 13.08 -10.23 -8.32
C THR A 41 11.63 -10.30 -7.86
N HIS A 42 11.32 -9.68 -6.73
CA HIS A 42 10.04 -9.83 -6.04
C HIS A 42 9.20 -8.56 -6.06
N GLY A 43 9.82 -7.38 -6.17
CA GLY A 43 9.15 -6.10 -5.90
C GLY A 43 8.66 -5.96 -4.46
N PHE A 44 9.10 -6.87 -3.57
CA PHE A 44 8.72 -6.99 -2.16
C PHE A 44 9.94 -7.40 -1.32
N PHE A 45 10.03 -6.92 -0.08
CA PHE A 45 10.92 -7.46 0.95
C PHE A 45 10.42 -7.11 2.35
N TYR A 46 10.98 -7.75 3.38
CA TYR A 46 10.75 -7.35 4.77
C TYR A 46 11.81 -6.38 5.26
N VAL A 47 11.42 -5.45 6.12
CA VAL A 47 12.35 -4.61 6.89
C VAL A 47 12.22 -4.90 8.38
N VAL A 48 13.37 -5.06 9.02
CA VAL A 48 13.53 -5.11 10.48
C VAL A 48 14.57 -4.07 10.91
N GLY A 49 14.70 -3.84 12.22
CA GLY A 49 15.67 -2.84 12.73
C GLY A 49 15.35 -1.41 12.29
N HIS A 50 14.08 -1.11 11.97
CA HIS A 50 13.59 0.20 11.50
C HIS A 50 13.59 1.30 12.56
N GLY A 51 13.75 0.92 13.84
CA GLY A 51 13.91 1.86 14.96
C GLY A 51 12.67 2.02 15.84
N LEU A 52 11.52 1.45 15.48
CA LEU A 52 10.39 1.33 16.40
C LEU A 52 10.50 0.06 17.24
N SER A 53 10.33 0.24 18.55
CA SER A 53 10.19 -0.89 19.48
C SER A 53 8.86 -1.62 19.26
N PRO A 54 8.74 -2.89 19.69
CA PRO A 54 7.47 -3.61 19.65
C PRO A 54 6.31 -2.85 20.34
N ILE A 55 6.61 -2.14 21.44
CA ILE A 55 5.63 -1.31 22.15
C ILE A 55 5.21 -0.11 21.30
N GLY A 56 6.16 0.54 20.63
CA GLY A 56 5.87 1.64 19.71
C GLY A 56 5.00 1.16 18.54
N ASN A 57 5.35 0.03 17.93
CA ASN A 57 4.56 -0.60 16.88
C ASN A 57 3.11 -0.87 17.34
N GLN A 58 2.95 -1.48 18.52
CA GLN A 58 1.64 -1.76 19.09
C GLN A 58 0.83 -0.49 19.37
N ARG A 59 1.48 0.58 19.86
CA ARG A 59 0.84 1.87 20.11
C ARG A 59 0.20 2.46 18.85
N ILE A 60 0.81 2.25 17.68
CA ILE A 60 0.26 2.72 16.41
C ILE A 60 -1.00 1.95 16.02
N PHE A 61 -1.03 0.63 16.23
CA PHE A 61 -2.24 -0.16 16.02
C PHE A 61 -3.37 0.25 16.96
N ASP A 62 -3.07 0.54 18.23
CA ASP A 62 -4.06 1.07 19.17
C ASP A 62 -4.68 2.38 18.64
N ILE A 63 -3.86 3.30 18.09
CA ILE A 63 -4.31 4.57 17.49
C ILE A 63 -5.11 4.33 16.21
N ALA A 64 -4.65 3.42 15.34
CA ALA A 64 -5.32 3.11 14.09
C ALA A 64 -6.73 2.52 14.31
N ASP A 65 -6.88 1.63 15.30
CA ASP A 65 -8.16 1.00 15.65
C ASP A 65 -9.24 2.03 16.03
N LEU A 66 -8.86 3.13 16.69
CA LEU A 66 -9.80 4.19 17.07
C LEU A 66 -10.59 4.75 15.89
N ALA A 67 -9.97 4.84 14.71
CA ALA A 67 -10.60 5.37 13.51
C ALA A 67 -11.83 4.55 13.08
N PHE A 68 -11.91 3.29 13.53
CA PHE A 68 -12.95 2.34 13.14
C PHE A 68 -13.88 2.00 14.31
N THR A 69 -13.34 1.84 15.52
CA THR A 69 -14.08 1.39 16.70
C THR A 69 -14.66 2.53 17.53
N SER A 70 -14.06 3.73 17.47
CA SER A 70 -14.40 4.87 18.34
C SER A 70 -15.01 6.06 17.58
N VAL A 71 -15.16 5.96 16.26
CA VAL A 71 -15.81 6.97 15.42
C VAL A 71 -17.16 6.45 14.95
N SER A 72 -18.23 7.20 15.22
CA SER A 72 -19.58 6.81 14.80
C SER A 72 -19.76 6.85 13.29
N ASN A 73 -20.69 6.07 12.73
CA ASN A 73 -20.97 6.10 11.30
C ASN A 73 -21.38 7.49 10.79
N ASP A 74 -22.12 8.26 11.59
CA ASP A 74 -22.53 9.62 11.23
C ASP A 74 -21.33 10.56 11.16
N GLU A 75 -20.40 10.45 12.11
CA GLU A 75 -19.16 11.22 12.07
C GLU A 75 -18.26 10.77 10.91
N LYS A 76 -18.10 9.46 10.66
CA LYS A 76 -17.35 8.95 9.49
C LYS A 76 -17.83 9.58 8.18
N ARG A 77 -19.16 9.71 7.99
CA ARG A 77 -19.76 10.37 6.81
C ARG A 77 -19.39 11.85 6.70
N GLN A 78 -19.23 12.56 7.80
CA GLN A 78 -18.80 13.97 7.77
C GLN A 78 -17.37 14.13 7.23
N TYR A 79 -16.52 13.12 7.44
CA TYR A 79 -15.15 13.07 6.96
C TYR A 79 -14.96 12.18 5.73
N GLU A 80 -16.03 11.84 5.01
CA GLU A 80 -15.95 11.00 3.81
C GLU A 80 -15.05 11.64 2.73
N ALA A 81 -14.22 10.81 2.11
CA ALA A 81 -13.31 11.19 1.04
C ALA A 81 -14.08 11.32 -0.28
N LYS A 82 -13.90 12.43 -0.99
CA LYS A 82 -14.47 12.67 -2.32
C LYS A 82 -13.58 12.05 -3.41
N ILE A 83 -13.39 10.74 -3.35
CA ILE A 83 -12.31 10.03 -4.05
C ILE A 83 -12.40 10.22 -5.56
N GLN A 84 -13.57 9.97 -6.16
CA GLN A 84 -13.75 10.10 -7.62
C GLN A 84 -13.61 11.54 -8.12
N GLN A 85 -14.01 12.53 -7.31
CA GLN A 85 -13.97 13.94 -7.71
C GLN A 85 -12.59 14.56 -7.52
N THR A 86 -11.86 14.15 -6.49
CA THR A 86 -10.60 14.79 -6.08
C THR A 86 -9.36 13.97 -6.41
N GLY A 87 -9.51 12.68 -6.71
CA GLY A 87 -8.39 11.76 -6.85
C GLY A 87 -7.58 11.62 -5.56
N SER A 88 -8.27 11.62 -4.41
CA SER A 88 -7.65 11.59 -3.08
C SER A 88 -8.45 10.74 -2.10
N TYR A 89 -7.76 9.92 -1.31
CA TYR A 89 -8.33 9.13 -0.21
C TYR A 89 -8.43 9.89 1.12
N GLN A 90 -8.04 11.16 1.17
CA GLN A 90 -8.04 11.93 2.42
C GLN A 90 -9.43 11.93 3.08
N GLY A 91 -9.50 11.49 4.33
CA GLY A 91 -10.75 11.18 5.03
C GLY A 91 -11.11 9.69 4.97
N TYR A 92 -12.40 9.37 5.07
CA TYR A 92 -12.88 7.99 5.03
C TYR A 92 -13.24 7.54 3.61
N LYS A 93 -12.68 6.42 3.18
CA LYS A 93 -13.29 5.54 2.19
C LYS A 93 -14.16 4.54 2.94
N LEU A 94 -15.48 4.66 2.81
CA LEU A 94 -16.42 3.72 3.44
C LEU A 94 -16.42 2.36 2.73
N ARG A 95 -16.97 1.35 3.40
CA ARG A 95 -17.21 0.00 2.85
C ARG A 95 -18.09 0.06 1.60
N LYS A 96 -17.97 -0.95 0.74
CA LYS A 96 -18.77 -1.12 -0.49
C LYS A 96 -18.58 0.00 -1.51
N PHE A 97 -17.36 0.55 -1.55
CA PHE A 97 -17.00 1.62 -2.47
C PHE A 97 -16.43 1.07 -3.79
N TRP A 98 -15.48 0.14 -3.73
CA TRP A 98 -14.90 -0.53 -4.90
C TRP A 98 -15.69 -1.77 -5.30
N HIS A 99 -15.76 -1.99 -6.60
CA HIS A 99 -16.23 -3.24 -7.18
C HIS A 99 -15.09 -4.24 -7.16
N ILE A 100 -15.40 -5.47 -6.72
CA ILE A 100 -14.49 -6.60 -6.83
C ILE A 100 -14.86 -7.32 -8.12
N ASP A 101 -15.82 -8.25 -8.08
CA ASP A 101 -16.22 -9.06 -9.22
C ASP A 101 -17.67 -9.55 -9.04
N ASN A 102 -18.33 -9.94 -10.13
CA ASN A 102 -19.68 -10.55 -10.11
C ASN A 102 -20.72 -9.77 -9.28
N GLY A 103 -20.66 -8.44 -9.34
CA GLY A 103 -21.56 -7.53 -8.61
C GLY A 103 -21.23 -7.35 -7.12
N VAL A 104 -20.20 -8.01 -6.61
CA VAL A 104 -19.72 -7.88 -5.22
C VAL A 104 -18.88 -6.62 -5.09
N ARG A 105 -19.03 -5.95 -3.94
CA ARG A 105 -18.21 -4.80 -3.55
C ARG A 105 -17.34 -5.12 -2.35
N ASP A 106 -16.27 -4.34 -2.19
CA ASP A 106 -15.34 -4.51 -1.07
C ASP A 106 -16.01 -4.33 0.29
N GLU A 107 -15.47 -5.00 1.30
CA GLU A 107 -15.77 -4.74 2.71
C GLU A 107 -14.56 -4.10 3.40
N VAL A 108 -13.93 -3.14 2.73
CA VAL A 108 -12.75 -2.41 3.19
C VAL A 108 -13.16 -1.00 3.63
N GLU A 109 -12.80 -0.60 4.84
CA GLU A 109 -12.90 0.79 5.28
C GLU A 109 -11.48 1.37 5.42
N ILE A 110 -11.23 2.56 4.90
CA ILE A 110 -9.92 3.22 4.98
C ILE A 110 -10.12 4.60 5.58
N TYR A 111 -9.26 4.96 6.52
CA TYR A 111 -9.09 6.33 6.98
C TYR A 111 -7.71 6.84 6.57
N SER A 112 -7.66 7.84 5.69
CA SER A 112 -6.40 8.46 5.29
C SER A 112 -6.24 9.86 5.87
N ILE A 113 -5.04 10.11 6.38
CA ILE A 113 -4.62 11.32 7.08
C ILE A 113 -3.54 11.98 6.23
N ASN A 114 -3.30 13.29 6.41
CA ASN A 114 -2.12 13.94 5.84
C ASN A 114 -0.99 13.89 6.87
N ARG A 115 0.25 13.74 6.39
CA ARG A 115 1.47 13.86 7.22
C ARG A 115 1.57 15.17 8.02
N ASP A 116 0.93 16.21 7.50
CA ASP A 116 0.59 17.43 8.23
C ASP A 116 -0.88 17.37 8.63
N THR A 117 -1.13 17.04 9.90
CA THR A 117 -2.48 16.82 10.42
C THR A 117 -3.25 18.12 10.63
N SER A 118 -2.59 19.27 10.50
CA SER A 118 -3.27 20.57 10.60
C SER A 118 -4.05 20.95 9.34
N LYS A 119 -3.77 20.30 8.20
CA LYS A 119 -4.41 20.60 6.90
C LYS A 119 -5.91 20.30 6.86
N ARG A 120 -6.42 19.50 7.80
CA ARG A 120 -7.84 19.15 7.87
C ARG A 120 -8.27 18.96 9.32
N GLN A 121 -9.58 19.11 9.56
CA GLN A 121 -10.19 18.61 10.78
C GLN A 121 -10.26 17.07 10.77
N HIS A 122 -10.15 16.49 11.96
CA HIS A 122 -10.17 15.04 12.19
C HIS A 122 -11.33 14.66 13.13
N PRO A 123 -11.81 13.40 13.10
CA PRO A 123 -12.81 12.90 14.04
C PRO A 123 -12.39 13.14 15.49
N GLU A 124 -13.37 13.35 16.37
CA GLU A 124 -13.13 13.70 17.78
C GLU A 124 -12.22 12.70 18.49
N ALA A 125 -12.42 11.40 18.26
CA ALA A 125 -11.63 10.33 18.84
C ALA A 125 -10.14 10.34 18.42
N ILE A 126 -9.83 10.88 17.23
CA ILE A 126 -8.47 10.92 16.67
C ILE A 126 -7.70 12.16 17.12
N ARG A 127 -8.38 13.29 17.35
CA ARG A 127 -7.76 14.59 17.70
C ARG A 127 -6.71 14.53 18.81
N PRO A 128 -6.89 13.77 19.91
CA PRO A 128 -5.90 13.69 20.99
C PRO A 128 -4.56 13.09 20.57
N TYR A 129 -4.51 12.35 19.45
CA TYR A 129 -3.36 11.56 19.02
C TYR A 129 -2.68 12.10 17.76
N LEU A 130 -3.11 13.27 17.24
CA LEU A 130 -2.55 13.85 16.01
C LEU A 130 -1.03 14.06 16.07
N ALA A 131 -0.50 14.48 17.22
CA ALA A 131 0.94 14.64 17.40
C ALA A 131 1.71 13.30 17.33
N GLU A 132 1.14 12.23 17.87
CA GLU A 132 1.73 10.88 17.77
C GLU A 132 1.68 10.35 16.33
N ILE A 133 0.59 10.64 15.62
CA ILE A 133 0.43 10.31 14.19
C ILE A 133 1.46 11.07 13.34
N GLU A 134 1.70 12.35 13.60
CA GLU A 134 2.73 13.13 12.91
C GLU A 134 4.14 12.62 13.21
N GLU A 135 4.42 12.26 14.47
CA GLU A 135 5.71 11.68 14.84
C GLU A 135 5.92 10.33 14.14
N PHE A 136 4.87 9.51 14.05
CA PHE A 136 4.89 8.26 13.33
C PHE A 136 5.13 8.45 11.81
N ALA A 137 4.42 9.39 11.19
CA ALA A 137 4.62 9.75 9.79
C ALA A 137 6.05 10.22 9.52
N ARG A 138 6.59 11.06 10.41
CA ARG A 138 7.97 11.54 10.36
C ARG A 138 8.98 10.40 10.52
N HIS A 139 8.72 9.44 11.41
CA HIS A 139 9.56 8.25 11.56
C HIS A 139 9.57 7.41 10.28
N ASN A 140 8.39 7.07 9.73
CA ASN A 140 8.30 6.33 8.47
C ASN A 140 9.05 7.03 7.34
N HIS A 141 8.93 8.36 7.25
CA HIS A 141 9.58 9.13 6.20
C HIS A 141 11.12 9.16 6.35
N LEU A 142 11.62 9.51 7.53
CA LEU A 142 13.05 9.80 7.72
C LEU A 142 13.86 8.55 8.09
N ASN A 143 13.29 7.63 8.86
CA ASN A 143 14.00 6.48 9.42
C ASN A 143 13.79 5.18 8.63
N VAL A 144 12.75 5.11 7.78
CA VAL A 144 12.46 3.92 6.97
C VAL A 144 12.56 4.22 5.49
N LEU A 145 11.75 5.15 4.98
CA LEU A 145 11.68 5.48 3.56
C LEU A 145 13.01 6.02 3.03
N HIS A 146 13.60 7.05 3.66
CA HIS A 146 14.84 7.64 3.17
C HIS A 146 16.00 6.63 3.06
N PRO A 147 16.31 5.80 4.07
CA PRO A 147 17.30 4.74 3.94
C PRO A 147 17.01 3.79 2.77
N ILE A 148 15.76 3.36 2.60
CA ILE A 148 15.37 2.47 1.48
C ILE A 148 15.58 3.18 0.14
N LEU A 149 15.12 4.42 -0.01
CA LEU A 149 15.28 5.19 -1.26
C LEU A 149 16.76 5.41 -1.61
N ARG A 150 17.64 5.62 -0.62
CA ARG A 150 19.09 5.73 -0.85
C ARG A 150 19.69 4.42 -1.35
N LEU A 151 19.35 3.31 -0.73
CA LEU A 151 19.81 1.98 -1.14
C LEU A 151 19.33 1.65 -2.56
N LEU A 152 18.09 1.99 -2.89
CA LEU A 152 17.52 1.84 -4.24
C LEU A 152 18.22 2.76 -5.25
N ALA A 153 18.46 4.02 -4.91
CA ALA A 153 19.17 4.94 -5.81
C ALA A 153 20.58 4.42 -6.13
N LEU A 154 21.33 4.01 -5.09
CA LEU A 154 22.64 3.41 -5.26
C LEU A 154 22.60 2.09 -6.05
N GLY A 155 21.57 1.27 -5.84
CA GLY A 155 21.35 0.03 -6.60
C GLY A 155 21.10 0.27 -8.10
N LEU A 156 20.55 1.44 -8.46
CA LEU A 156 20.40 1.90 -9.85
C LEU A 156 21.68 2.56 -10.41
N GLY A 157 22.72 2.73 -9.60
CA GLY A 157 23.91 3.51 -9.97
C GLY A 157 23.67 5.02 -10.02
N LEU A 158 22.61 5.51 -9.37
CA LEU A 158 22.31 6.93 -9.24
C LEU A 158 23.02 7.54 -8.03
N PRO A 159 23.12 8.89 -7.94
CA PRO A 159 23.52 9.56 -6.71
C PRO A 159 22.63 9.12 -5.53
N GLU A 160 23.23 8.99 -4.34
CA GLU A 160 22.57 8.45 -3.14
C GLU A 160 21.21 9.11 -2.84
N ASP A 161 21.14 10.43 -2.88
CA ASP A 161 19.91 11.18 -2.58
C ASP A 161 19.00 11.40 -3.81
N ALA A 162 19.28 10.79 -4.97
CA ALA A 162 18.53 11.03 -6.20
C ALA A 162 17.02 10.75 -6.04
N LEU A 163 16.66 9.65 -5.39
CA LEU A 163 15.27 9.34 -5.10
C LEU A 163 14.74 10.14 -3.90
N VAL A 164 15.54 10.35 -2.85
CA VAL A 164 15.13 11.14 -1.66
C VAL A 164 14.71 12.56 -2.07
N ASN A 165 15.45 13.19 -2.97
CA ASN A 165 15.18 14.54 -3.45
C ASN A 165 13.86 14.67 -4.24
N LEU A 166 13.26 13.57 -4.67
CA LEU A 166 11.95 13.54 -5.30
C LEU A 166 10.80 13.35 -4.30
N HIS A 167 11.09 13.05 -3.02
CA HIS A 167 10.09 12.65 -2.02
C HIS A 167 10.09 13.62 -0.85
N GLY A 168 9.52 14.80 -1.03
CA GLY A 168 9.32 15.76 0.04
C GLY A 168 8.36 15.25 1.12
N TYR A 169 8.58 15.68 2.37
CA TYR A 169 7.70 15.33 3.49
C TYR A 169 6.29 15.89 3.30
N SER A 170 6.14 17.07 2.68
CA SER A 170 4.86 17.76 2.50
C SER A 170 3.90 17.10 1.52
N SER A 171 4.36 16.10 0.76
CA SER A 171 3.54 15.30 -0.14
C SER A 171 2.46 14.51 0.59
N VAL A 172 1.37 14.19 -0.09
CA VAL A 172 0.18 13.55 0.50
C VAL A 172 0.55 12.17 1.09
N GLY A 173 0.11 11.83 2.31
CA GLY A 173 0.32 10.48 2.86
C GLY A 173 -0.09 10.24 4.33
N GLU A 174 -0.18 8.95 4.68
CA GLU A 174 -0.72 8.22 5.87
C GLU A 174 -2.12 7.61 5.64
N SER A 175 -2.26 6.29 5.82
CA SER A 175 -3.55 5.57 5.72
C SER A 175 -3.63 4.40 6.71
N TYR A 176 -4.76 4.30 7.40
CA TYR A 176 -5.15 3.12 8.18
C TYR A 176 -6.32 2.44 7.46
N GLY A 177 -6.39 1.11 7.50
CA GLY A 177 -7.47 0.38 6.83
C GLY A 177 -7.94 -0.84 7.61
N GLU A 178 -9.24 -1.03 7.71
CA GLU A 178 -9.85 -2.27 8.17
C GLU A 178 -10.46 -3.04 7.01
N ILE A 179 -10.17 -4.34 6.97
CA ILE A 179 -10.75 -5.27 6.01
C ILE A 179 -11.63 -6.23 6.79
N TYR A 180 -12.94 -6.12 6.57
CA TYR A 180 -13.95 -6.89 7.27
C TYR A 180 -14.22 -8.23 6.56
N PRO A 181 -14.65 -9.27 7.29
CA PRO A 181 -15.08 -10.53 6.68
C PRO A 181 -16.21 -10.33 5.67
N HIS A 182 -16.09 -11.01 4.53
CA HIS A 182 -17.13 -11.09 3.51
C HIS A 182 -18.18 -12.16 3.86
N SER A 183 -19.39 -12.04 3.31
CA SER A 183 -20.40 -13.10 3.43
C SER A 183 -19.98 -14.34 2.64
N SER A 184 -20.44 -15.54 3.03
CA SER A 184 -20.13 -16.77 2.29
C SER A 184 -20.57 -16.72 0.82
N GLU A 185 -21.68 -16.04 0.54
CA GLU A 185 -22.19 -15.83 -0.83
C GLU A 185 -21.25 -14.93 -1.64
N ASP A 186 -20.77 -13.83 -1.05
CA ASP A 186 -19.83 -12.93 -1.72
C ASP A 186 -18.48 -13.61 -1.95
N GLU A 187 -18.02 -14.43 -1.01
CA GLU A 187 -16.78 -15.22 -1.16
C GLU A 187 -16.90 -16.25 -2.29
N GLU A 188 -18.06 -16.87 -2.47
CA GLU A 188 -18.30 -17.80 -3.58
C GLU A 188 -18.26 -17.05 -4.93
N LYS A 189 -18.96 -15.91 -5.02
CA LYS A 189 -18.99 -15.06 -6.22
C LYS A 189 -17.63 -14.49 -6.61
N THR A 190 -16.75 -14.24 -5.65
CA THR A 190 -15.41 -13.66 -5.87
C THR A 190 -14.29 -14.70 -5.82
N ASN A 191 -14.63 -15.99 -5.68
CA ASN A 191 -13.66 -17.06 -5.47
C ASN A 191 -12.67 -16.76 -4.33
N GLY A 192 -13.15 -16.09 -3.26
CA GLY A 192 -12.38 -15.71 -2.08
C GLY A 192 -11.54 -14.44 -2.22
N VAL A 193 -11.63 -13.70 -3.31
CA VAL A 193 -10.92 -12.42 -3.48
C VAL A 193 -11.67 -11.29 -2.77
N TRP A 194 -11.00 -10.64 -1.80
CA TRP A 194 -11.56 -9.51 -1.04
C TRP A 194 -11.11 -8.15 -1.58
N THR A 195 -10.00 -8.10 -2.31
CA THR A 195 -9.55 -6.93 -3.07
C THR A 195 -8.84 -7.45 -4.30
N LYS A 196 -9.20 -6.95 -5.49
CA LYS A 196 -8.61 -7.39 -6.77
C LYS A 196 -7.10 -7.18 -6.82
N GLY A 197 -6.43 -8.00 -7.62
CA GLY A 197 -5.00 -7.86 -7.88
C GLY A 197 -4.67 -6.52 -8.53
N HIS A 198 -3.80 -5.75 -7.89
CA HIS A 198 -3.40 -4.42 -8.32
C HIS A 198 -1.96 -4.10 -7.94
N THR A 199 -1.44 -3.02 -8.51
CA THR A 199 -0.20 -2.37 -8.07
C THR A 199 -0.52 -1.11 -7.29
N ASP A 200 0.38 -0.75 -6.37
CA ASP A 200 0.29 0.51 -5.65
C ASP A 200 0.66 1.68 -6.54
N ILE A 201 -0.01 2.81 -6.35
CA ILE A 201 0.09 4.00 -7.20
C ILE A 201 1.46 4.70 -7.06
N GLY A 202 1.98 4.71 -5.84
CA GLY A 202 3.15 5.50 -5.42
C GLY A 202 4.48 4.85 -5.78
N SER A 203 5.52 5.19 -5.02
CA SER A 203 6.86 4.64 -5.17
C SER A 203 7.11 3.45 -4.25
N ILE A 204 6.88 3.63 -2.95
CA ILE A 204 7.10 2.63 -1.90
C ILE A 204 5.91 2.63 -0.96
N THR A 205 5.42 1.43 -0.66
CA THR A 205 4.47 1.20 0.44
C THR A 205 5.21 0.58 1.61
N ILE A 206 4.99 1.14 2.80
CA ILE A 206 5.44 0.59 4.08
C ILE A 206 4.21 0.05 4.79
N LEU A 207 4.07 -1.26 4.82
CA LEU A 207 2.97 -1.95 5.49
C LEU A 207 3.46 -2.59 6.78
N TYR A 208 2.87 -2.22 7.91
CA TYR A 208 3.19 -2.84 9.18
C TYR A 208 2.62 -4.27 9.24
N SER A 209 3.50 -5.24 9.50
CA SER A 209 3.11 -6.65 9.51
C SER A 209 2.16 -6.94 10.67
N GLN A 210 1.10 -7.70 10.40
CA GLN A 210 0.13 -8.12 11.40
C GLN A 210 -0.35 -9.57 11.14
N PRO A 211 -0.90 -10.26 12.15
CA PRO A 211 -1.07 -11.73 12.11
C PRO A 211 -2.13 -12.31 11.17
N VAL A 212 -3.17 -11.57 10.76
CA VAL A 212 -4.20 -12.06 9.82
C VAL A 212 -3.61 -12.22 8.43
N ALA A 213 -3.41 -13.47 8.02
CA ALA A 213 -2.92 -13.83 6.70
C ALA A 213 -4.00 -13.58 5.65
N ALA A 214 -3.80 -12.58 4.80
CA ALA A 214 -4.73 -12.20 3.74
C ALA A 214 -4.00 -11.65 2.49
N LEU A 215 -2.81 -11.07 2.67
CA LEU A 215 -2.04 -10.50 1.57
C LEU A 215 -1.41 -11.61 0.72
N GLN A 216 -1.69 -11.57 -0.58
CA GLN A 216 -1.01 -12.38 -1.58
C GLN A 216 -0.33 -11.49 -2.61
N MET A 217 0.82 -11.93 -3.10
CA MET A 217 1.56 -11.29 -4.20
C MET A 217 1.67 -12.24 -5.39
N LEU A 218 1.66 -11.68 -6.60
CA LEU A 218 1.81 -12.43 -7.84
C LEU A 218 3.30 -12.47 -8.22
N THR A 219 3.88 -13.65 -8.15
CA THR A 219 5.28 -13.88 -8.51
C THR A 219 5.55 -13.66 -10.01
N SER A 220 6.82 -13.61 -10.41
CA SER A 220 7.21 -13.55 -11.83
C SER A 220 6.83 -14.81 -12.63
N SER A 221 6.64 -15.95 -11.95
CA SER A 221 6.12 -17.19 -12.55
C SER A 221 4.59 -17.20 -12.72
N GLY A 222 3.89 -16.14 -12.29
CA GLY A 222 2.43 -16.05 -12.37
C GLY A 222 1.68 -16.78 -11.26
N GLU A 223 2.36 -17.14 -10.17
CA GLU A 223 1.77 -17.82 -9.01
C GLU A 223 1.46 -16.83 -7.89
N TRP A 224 0.27 -16.97 -7.29
CA TRP A 224 -0.11 -16.24 -6.08
C TRP A 224 0.53 -16.88 -4.85
N LYS A 225 1.38 -16.14 -4.15
CA LYS A 225 2.03 -16.57 -2.90
C LYS A 225 1.58 -15.68 -1.74
N TRP A 226 1.47 -16.26 -0.55
CA TRP A 226 1.10 -15.53 0.66
C TRP A 226 2.28 -14.75 1.21
N VAL A 227 2.03 -13.55 1.74
CA VAL A 227 3.04 -12.79 2.50
C VAL A 227 2.90 -13.16 3.98
N LYS A 228 3.97 -13.73 4.54
CA LYS A 228 3.98 -14.23 5.92
C LYS A 228 4.02 -13.08 6.93
N HIS A 229 3.32 -13.24 8.05
CA HIS A 229 3.49 -12.34 9.18
C HIS A 229 4.86 -12.57 9.84
N LEU A 230 5.61 -11.48 10.04
CA LEU A 230 6.83 -11.45 10.83
C LEU A 230 6.68 -10.40 11.93
N GLU A 231 6.93 -10.81 13.17
CA GLU A 231 6.77 -9.95 14.34
C GLU A 231 7.69 -8.72 14.25
N ASN A 232 7.13 -7.54 14.50
CA ASN A 232 7.82 -6.25 14.42
C ASN A 232 8.51 -5.95 13.07
N ALA A 233 8.11 -6.63 11.97
CA ALA A 233 8.62 -6.35 10.64
C ALA A 233 7.68 -5.41 9.86
N LEU A 234 8.25 -4.75 8.86
CA LEU A 234 7.52 -4.03 7.83
C LEU A 234 7.57 -4.86 6.54
N VAL A 235 6.48 -4.89 5.79
CA VAL A 235 6.42 -5.36 4.41
C VAL A 235 6.61 -4.14 3.52
N ILE A 236 7.64 -4.15 2.69
CA ILE A 236 7.94 -3.09 1.74
C ILE A 236 7.64 -3.60 0.34
N ASN A 237 6.90 -2.82 -0.45
CA ASN A 237 6.71 -3.08 -1.87
C ASN A 237 6.87 -1.83 -2.73
N ALA A 238 7.29 -2.04 -3.98
CA ALA A 238 7.33 -0.98 -4.98
C ALA A 238 5.94 -0.75 -5.60
N GLY A 239 5.68 0.50 -5.97
CA GLY A 239 4.52 0.91 -6.75
C GLY A 239 4.90 1.43 -8.13
N ASP A 240 3.88 1.81 -8.91
CA ASP A 240 4.01 2.22 -10.31
C ASP A 240 5.00 3.37 -10.50
N ALA A 241 5.00 4.36 -9.60
CA ALA A 241 5.86 5.52 -9.75
C ALA A 241 7.35 5.13 -9.68
N LEU A 242 7.71 4.17 -8.81
CA LEU A 242 9.09 3.68 -8.74
C LEU A 242 9.43 2.80 -9.94
N GLU A 243 8.49 2.00 -10.44
CA GLU A 243 8.70 1.21 -11.66
C GLU A 243 8.97 2.13 -12.86
N LEU A 244 8.17 3.20 -13.01
CA LEU A 244 8.37 4.21 -14.05
C LEU A 244 9.74 4.92 -13.90
N LEU A 245 10.03 5.46 -12.71
CA LEU A 245 11.29 6.18 -12.43
C LEU A 245 12.54 5.29 -12.56
N SER A 246 12.43 3.99 -12.28
CA SER A 246 13.54 3.04 -12.40
C SER A 246 13.71 2.46 -13.81
N GLY A 247 12.90 2.91 -14.79
CA GLY A 247 12.95 2.36 -16.14
C GLY A 247 12.46 0.90 -16.22
N GLY A 248 11.64 0.46 -15.27
CA GLY A 248 11.21 -0.93 -15.12
C GLY A 248 12.22 -1.85 -14.44
N ALA A 249 13.28 -1.30 -13.82
CA ALA A 249 14.23 -2.12 -13.07
C ALA A 249 13.58 -2.67 -11.78
N TYR A 250 12.86 -1.83 -11.04
CA TYR A 250 12.15 -2.23 -9.83
C TYR A 250 10.68 -2.48 -10.14
N ARG A 251 10.23 -3.71 -9.87
CA ARG A 251 8.91 -4.18 -10.32
C ARG A 251 7.81 -3.71 -9.38
N ALA A 252 6.78 -3.07 -9.94
CA ALA A 252 5.52 -2.87 -9.23
C ALA A 252 4.77 -4.20 -9.18
N THR A 253 4.94 -4.95 -8.09
CA THR A 253 4.38 -6.30 -8.01
C THR A 253 2.89 -6.27 -7.68
N ILE A 254 2.13 -6.94 -8.53
CA ILE A 254 0.69 -7.13 -8.36
C ILE A 254 0.44 -7.90 -7.06
N HIS A 255 -0.47 -7.38 -6.24
CA HIS A 255 -0.86 -7.99 -4.98
C HIS A 255 -2.36 -7.84 -4.76
N ARG A 256 -2.92 -8.71 -3.92
CA ARG A 256 -4.35 -8.76 -3.63
C ARG A 256 -4.61 -9.08 -2.17
N VAL A 257 -5.84 -8.86 -1.74
CA VAL A 257 -6.34 -9.37 -0.47
C VAL A 257 -7.20 -10.58 -0.76
N PHE A 258 -6.83 -11.71 -0.20
CA PHE A 258 -7.54 -12.97 -0.30
C PHE A 258 -8.13 -13.36 1.05
N ARG A 259 -9.22 -14.11 1.01
CA ARG A 259 -9.90 -14.64 2.19
C ARG A 259 -8.89 -15.34 3.12
N PRO A 260 -8.87 -15.01 4.43
CA PRO A 260 -8.00 -15.65 5.39
C PRO A 260 -8.14 -17.18 5.47
N PRO A 261 -7.09 -17.87 5.95
CA PRO A 261 -7.14 -19.30 6.25
C PRO A 261 -8.25 -19.64 7.25
N LYS A 262 -8.63 -20.93 7.31
CA LYS A 262 -9.81 -21.41 8.06
C LYS A 262 -9.81 -20.98 9.52
N ASP A 263 -8.66 -21.04 10.18
CA ASP A 263 -8.47 -20.67 11.59
C ASP A 263 -8.50 -19.15 11.85
N GLN A 264 -8.46 -18.34 10.80
CA GLN A 264 -8.57 -16.89 10.86
C GLN A 264 -9.83 -16.34 10.17
N ARG A 265 -10.74 -17.20 9.71
CA ARG A 265 -12.03 -16.74 9.15
C ARG A 265 -12.84 -16.02 10.22
N GLY A 266 -13.39 -14.87 9.87
CA GLY A 266 -14.23 -14.05 10.76
C GLY A 266 -13.49 -12.97 11.54
N TYR A 267 -12.15 -12.91 11.50
CA TYR A 267 -11.41 -11.78 12.05
C TYR A 267 -11.38 -10.61 11.06
N THR A 268 -11.57 -9.40 11.57
CA THR A 268 -11.24 -8.17 10.87
C THR A 268 -9.72 -8.01 10.82
N ARG A 269 -9.20 -7.66 9.64
CA ARG A 269 -7.77 -7.35 9.44
C ARG A 269 -7.58 -5.83 9.53
N LEU A 270 -6.95 -5.36 10.59
CA LEU A 270 -6.49 -3.97 10.71
C LEU A 270 -5.12 -3.84 10.01
N GLY A 271 -4.94 -2.83 9.18
CA GLY A 271 -3.71 -2.54 8.47
C GLY A 271 -3.28 -1.09 8.71
N VAL A 272 -1.97 -0.92 8.87
CA VAL A 272 -1.33 0.40 9.01
C VAL A 272 -0.36 0.55 7.85
N PHE A 273 -0.57 1.60 7.05
CA PHE A 273 0.13 1.80 5.78
C PHE A 273 0.70 3.21 5.73
N TYR A 274 1.97 3.30 5.36
CA TYR A 274 2.57 4.55 4.93
C TYR A 274 2.86 4.46 3.43
N PHE A 275 2.07 5.19 2.64
CA PHE A 275 2.24 5.31 1.21
C PHE A 275 3.18 6.46 0.89
N SER A 276 4.25 6.17 0.17
CA SER A 276 5.18 7.14 -0.37
C SER A 276 4.97 7.34 -1.86
N MET A 277 5.07 8.57 -2.32
CA MET A 277 5.08 8.94 -3.73
C MET A 277 6.02 10.14 -3.92
N PRO A 278 6.56 10.33 -5.13
CA PRO A 278 7.25 11.56 -5.49
C PRO A 278 6.37 12.79 -5.28
N ASP A 279 6.98 13.97 -5.25
CA ASP A 279 6.26 15.23 -5.20
C ASP A 279 5.39 15.42 -6.45
N ASP A 280 4.25 16.10 -6.27
CA ASP A 280 3.20 16.23 -7.28
C ASP A 280 3.68 16.72 -8.65
N ASN A 281 4.68 17.60 -8.66
CA ASN A 281 5.27 18.19 -9.86
C ASN A 281 6.31 17.29 -10.56
N VAL A 282 6.74 16.19 -9.94
CA VAL A 282 7.72 15.27 -10.52
C VAL A 282 7.11 14.60 -11.75
N LYS A 283 7.81 14.67 -12.89
CA LYS A 283 7.48 13.89 -14.08
C LYS A 283 7.94 12.45 -13.92
N LEU A 284 7.05 11.49 -14.18
CA LEU A 284 7.34 10.06 -14.06
C LEU A 284 8.09 9.55 -15.29
N LEU A 285 9.37 9.91 -15.37
CA LEU A 285 10.29 9.51 -16.43
C LEU A 285 11.41 8.63 -15.87
N PRO A 286 11.95 7.66 -16.64
CA PRO A 286 13.11 6.90 -16.24
C PRO A 286 14.31 7.77 -15.88
N LEU A 287 14.87 7.54 -14.69
CA LEU A 287 16.13 8.14 -14.25
C LEU A 287 17.35 7.38 -14.76
N VAL A 288 17.14 6.16 -15.26
CA VAL A 288 18.15 5.27 -15.85
C VAL A 288 17.67 4.73 -17.20
N ALA A 289 18.58 4.14 -17.98
CA ALA A 289 18.22 3.52 -19.25
C ALA A 289 17.12 2.46 -19.04
N PRO A 290 15.97 2.57 -19.73
CA PRO A 290 14.83 1.71 -19.46
C PRO A 290 15.07 0.27 -19.92
N LYS A 291 14.67 -0.70 -19.10
CA LYS A 291 14.68 -2.14 -19.45
C LYS A 291 13.50 -2.51 -20.36
N VAL A 292 12.42 -1.73 -20.31
CA VAL A 292 11.19 -1.92 -21.10
C VAL A 292 10.84 -0.61 -21.79
N ARG A 293 10.40 -0.66 -23.06
CA ARG A 293 10.02 0.55 -23.82
C ARG A 293 8.90 1.30 -23.07
N GLN A 294 9.21 2.50 -22.57
CA GLN A 294 8.25 3.36 -21.89
C GLN A 294 7.61 4.39 -22.84
N LEU A 295 6.63 5.14 -22.30
CA LEU A 295 6.01 6.30 -22.95
C LEU A 295 7.07 7.27 -23.49
N ALA A 296 6.73 7.98 -24.57
CA ALA A 296 7.56 9.07 -25.04
C ALA A 296 7.61 10.21 -23.99
N ASP A 297 8.72 10.94 -23.93
CA ASP A 297 8.93 12.00 -22.94
C ASP A 297 7.81 13.06 -22.92
N THR A 298 7.19 13.33 -24.06
CA THR A 298 6.07 14.29 -24.21
C THR A 298 4.80 13.84 -23.51
N ASP A 299 4.65 12.54 -23.25
CA ASP A 299 3.41 11.92 -22.80
C ASP A 299 3.46 11.50 -21.33
N ALA A 300 4.63 11.59 -20.67
CA ALA A 300 4.79 11.18 -19.28
C ALA A 300 3.98 12.08 -18.33
N PRO A 301 3.11 11.51 -17.48
CA PRO A 301 2.34 12.28 -16.52
C PRO A 301 3.23 12.83 -15.40
N THR A 302 2.79 13.92 -14.80
CA THR A 302 3.26 14.29 -13.46
C THR A 302 2.73 13.30 -12.42
N MET A 303 3.38 13.22 -11.26
CA MET A 303 2.90 12.38 -10.16
C MET A 303 1.48 12.77 -9.73
N GLU A 304 1.12 14.07 -9.76
CA GLU A 304 -0.24 14.53 -9.47
C GLU A 304 -1.27 13.98 -10.47
N GLU A 305 -1.00 14.11 -11.77
CA GLU A 305 -1.87 13.61 -12.83
C GLU A 305 -2.05 12.09 -12.73
N TRP A 306 -0.95 11.39 -12.46
CA TRP A 306 -0.93 9.94 -12.27
C TRP A 306 -1.76 9.52 -11.06
N ARG A 307 -1.44 10.04 -9.86
CA ARG A 307 -2.12 9.61 -8.64
C ARG A 307 -3.60 9.95 -8.64
N LYS A 308 -3.97 11.13 -9.14
CA LYS A 308 -5.38 11.56 -9.17
C LYS A 308 -6.16 10.69 -10.16
N GLY A 309 -5.59 10.40 -11.32
CA GLY A 309 -6.18 9.52 -12.32
C GLY A 309 -6.40 8.10 -11.79
N ARG A 310 -5.34 7.48 -11.24
CA ARG A 310 -5.39 6.14 -10.63
C ARG A 310 -6.40 6.07 -9.49
N THR A 311 -6.34 7.03 -8.56
CA THR A 311 -7.22 7.05 -7.38
C THR A 311 -8.69 7.20 -7.76
N ALA A 312 -9.01 8.05 -8.74
CA ALA A 312 -10.39 8.27 -9.17
C ALA A 312 -10.97 7.06 -9.94
N ALA A 313 -10.13 6.33 -10.67
CA ALA A 313 -10.54 5.20 -11.48
C ALA A 313 -10.65 3.89 -10.68
N TYR A 314 -9.75 3.67 -9.72
CA TYR A 314 -9.60 2.39 -9.01
C TYR A 314 -10.92 1.86 -8.44
N GLY A 315 -11.25 0.62 -8.82
CA GLY A 315 -12.45 -0.11 -8.38
C GLY A 315 -13.79 0.47 -8.88
N ASN A 316 -13.77 1.49 -9.74
CA ASN A 316 -14.96 2.21 -10.20
C ASN A 316 -15.05 2.40 -11.71
N SER A 317 -13.95 2.24 -12.44
CA SER A 317 -13.94 2.24 -13.90
C SER A 317 -14.49 0.92 -14.45
N GLN A 318 -15.04 0.98 -15.67
CA GLN A 318 -15.33 -0.23 -16.44
C GLN A 318 -14.01 -0.71 -17.06
N LEU A 319 -13.53 -1.84 -16.55
CA LEU A 319 -12.32 -2.47 -17.06
C LEU A 319 -12.65 -3.25 -18.35
N LYS A 320 -11.70 -3.27 -19.30
CA LYS A 320 -11.80 -4.06 -20.53
C LYS A 320 -10.97 -5.32 -20.36
N ARG A 321 -11.41 -6.47 -20.87
CA ARG A 321 -10.55 -7.67 -20.87
C ARG A 321 -9.32 -7.44 -21.74
N ALA A 322 -8.15 -7.84 -21.24
CA ALA A 322 -6.93 -7.89 -22.04
C ALA A 322 -7.12 -8.87 -23.21
N GLU A 323 -6.64 -8.50 -24.40
CA GLU A 323 -6.72 -9.38 -25.57
C GLU A 323 -5.91 -10.66 -25.34
N GLY A 324 -6.58 -11.81 -25.32
CA GLY A 324 -5.94 -13.12 -25.17
C GLY A 324 -5.69 -13.60 -23.73
N GLU A 325 -6.06 -12.82 -22.70
CA GLU A 325 -5.85 -13.17 -21.29
C GLU A 325 -7.18 -13.19 -20.52
N GLU A 326 -7.78 -14.37 -20.28
CA GLU A 326 -9.14 -14.50 -19.71
C GLU A 326 -9.31 -13.91 -18.29
N ARG A 327 -8.22 -13.75 -17.53
CA ARG A 327 -8.23 -13.31 -16.12
C ARG A 327 -7.58 -11.94 -15.88
N ILE A 328 -7.28 -11.21 -16.94
CA ILE A 328 -6.60 -9.92 -16.88
C ILE A 328 -7.53 -8.88 -17.49
N GLU A 329 -7.83 -7.85 -16.71
CA GLU A 329 -8.59 -6.70 -17.15
C GLU A 329 -7.67 -5.47 -17.19
N GLU A 330 -7.91 -4.54 -18.10
CA GLU A 330 -7.07 -3.39 -18.34
C GLU A 330 -7.89 -2.11 -18.46
N GLU A 331 -7.26 -1.01 -18.09
CA GLU A 331 -7.72 0.33 -18.36
C GLU A 331 -6.54 1.22 -18.77
N VAL A 332 -6.82 2.30 -19.51
CA VAL A 332 -5.80 3.28 -19.87
C VAL A 332 -6.02 4.53 -19.03
N ILE A 333 -5.05 4.86 -18.19
CA ILE A 333 -5.07 6.05 -17.34
C ILE A 333 -3.93 6.95 -17.78
N LYS A 334 -4.27 8.11 -18.32
CA LYS A 334 -3.30 9.13 -18.79
C LYS A 334 -2.24 8.54 -19.74
N GLY A 335 -2.66 7.65 -20.63
CA GLY A 335 -1.79 7.02 -21.63
C GLY A 335 -1.04 5.77 -21.16
N VAL A 336 -1.08 5.43 -19.86
CA VAL A 336 -0.48 4.19 -19.32
C VAL A 336 -1.55 3.11 -19.20
N VAL A 337 -1.24 1.90 -19.66
CA VAL A 337 -2.08 0.71 -19.45
C VAL A 337 -1.90 0.23 -18.01
N VAL A 338 -3.01 0.07 -17.31
CA VAL A 338 -3.09 -0.45 -15.95
C VAL A 338 -3.81 -1.79 -16.00
N LYS A 339 -3.17 -2.84 -15.49
CA LYS A 339 -3.71 -4.19 -15.46
C LYS A 339 -4.29 -4.52 -14.07
N HIS A 340 -5.39 -5.24 -14.07
CA HIS A 340 -6.12 -5.73 -12.91
C HIS A 340 -6.30 -7.24 -13.03
N TYR A 341 -6.07 -7.96 -11.94
CA TYR A 341 -6.03 -9.42 -11.93
C TYR A 341 -7.13 -9.97 -11.03
N SER A 342 -7.97 -10.84 -11.60
CA SER A 342 -9.06 -11.53 -10.88
C SER A 342 -8.57 -12.77 -10.14
#